data_AF-A0A972Z4D3-F1
#
_entry.id   AF-A0A972Z4D3-F1
#
_cell.length_a   1.000
_cell.length_b   1.000
_cell.length_c   1.000
_cell.angle_alpha   90.00
_cell.angle_beta   90.00
_cell.angle_gamma   90.00
#
_symmetry.space_group_name_H-M   'P 1'
#
loop_
_entity.id
_entity.type
_entity.pdbx_description
1 polymer ?
#
loop_
_entity_poly.entity_id
_entity_poly.type
_entity_poly.pdbx_seq_one_letter_code
_entity_poly.pdbx_strand_id
1 'polypeptide(L)'
;MTLTNKLTKIQTEFKSKKSRYNSFGKYYFRSAEDILEATKPFLKELNVTVTVHEELVSFDPPVMQVTAKLSDGKDIIESQAVVGVDTDQKGMQMPQRYGAASSYGKKYALGNLFLIDDTQDSDATNT
;
A
#
# COMPACT_ATOMS: atom_id res chain seq x y z
N MET A 1 1.33 -1.41 -26.07
CA MET A 1 0.58 -0.61 -25.07
C MET A 1 1.55 0.33 -24.39
N THR A 2 1.17 1.60 -24.18
CA THR A 2 1.90 2.54 -23.31
C THR A 2 1.83 2.08 -21.86
N LEU A 3 2.73 2.54 -20.99
CA LEU A 3 2.67 2.24 -19.56
C LEU A 3 1.33 2.66 -18.94
N THR A 4 0.77 3.79 -19.36
CA THR A 4 -0.57 4.24 -18.95
C THR A 4 -1.65 3.22 -19.31
N ASN A 5 -1.67 2.70 -20.54
CA ASN A 5 -2.67 1.70 -20.94
C ASN A 5 -2.51 0.39 -20.13
N LYS A 6 -1.28 0.01 -19.79
CA LYS A 6 -1.01 -1.14 -18.93
C LYS A 6 -1.54 -0.91 -17.52
N LEU A 7 -1.27 0.26 -16.95
CA LEU A 7 -1.80 0.64 -15.63
C LEU A 7 -3.33 0.70 -15.62
N THR A 8 -3.96 1.27 -16.65
CA THR A 8 -5.43 1.27 -16.81
C THR A 8 -5.98 -0.14 -16.75
N LYS A 9 -5.39 -1.09 -17.48
CA LYS A 9 -5.83 -2.49 -17.44
C LYS A 9 -5.78 -3.06 -16.02
N ILE A 10 -4.67 -2.85 -15.32
CA ILE A 10 -4.53 -3.28 -13.92
C ILE A 10 -5.64 -2.65 -13.08
N GLN A 11 -5.78 -1.34 -13.10
CA GLN A 11 -6.78 -0.62 -12.30
C GLN A 11 -8.23 -1.07 -12.57
N THR A 12 -8.55 -1.47 -13.80
CA THR A 12 -9.92 -1.92 -14.15
C THR A 12 -10.19 -3.38 -13.83
N GLU A 13 -9.19 -4.25 -13.91
CA GLU A 13 -9.37 -5.71 -13.79
C GLU A 13 -8.90 -6.26 -12.45
N PHE A 14 -8.10 -5.50 -11.70
CA PHE A 14 -7.54 -5.92 -10.43
C PHE A 14 -8.64 -6.22 -9.40
N LYS A 15 -8.54 -7.41 -8.81
CA LYS A 15 -9.41 -7.84 -7.70
C LYS A 15 -8.54 -8.50 -6.63
N SER A 16 -8.58 -7.95 -5.42
CA SER A 16 -8.02 -8.58 -4.23
C SER A 16 -9.09 -8.64 -3.15
N LYS A 17 -9.20 -9.78 -2.46
CA LYS A 17 -10.21 -10.01 -1.41
C LYS A 17 -9.71 -9.46 -0.08
N LYS A 18 -10.59 -8.80 0.69
CA LYS A 18 -10.34 -8.47 2.10
C LYS A 18 -10.27 -9.78 2.90
N SER A 19 -9.07 -10.34 3.09
CA SER A 19 -8.83 -11.68 3.67
C SER A 19 -8.43 -11.64 5.14
N ARG A 20 -8.05 -10.47 5.66
CA ARG A 20 -7.54 -10.29 7.02
C ARG A 20 -8.58 -9.60 7.90
N TYR A 21 -8.69 -10.01 9.15
CA TYR A 21 -9.63 -9.42 10.11
C TYR A 21 -8.88 -8.61 11.17
N ASN A 22 -9.28 -7.35 11.35
CA ASN A 22 -8.82 -6.51 12.45
C ASN A 22 -9.79 -6.69 13.63
N SER A 23 -9.33 -7.31 14.71
CA SER A 23 -10.18 -7.56 15.89
C SER A 23 -10.49 -6.31 16.72
N PHE A 24 -9.66 -5.27 16.64
CA PHE A 24 -9.85 -4.02 17.38
C PHE A 24 -10.96 -3.18 16.73
N GLY A 25 -10.83 -2.89 15.43
CA GLY A 25 -11.82 -2.15 14.65
C GLY A 25 -12.97 -3.01 14.10
N LYS A 26 -12.91 -4.33 14.28
CA LYS A 26 -13.92 -5.30 13.83
C LYS A 26 -14.25 -5.29 12.33
N TYR A 27 -13.26 -5.02 11.48
CA TYR A 27 -13.43 -4.98 10.02
C TYR A 27 -12.45 -5.91 9.29
N TYR A 28 -12.82 -6.30 8.06
CA TYR A 28 -11.91 -6.98 7.15
C TYR A 28 -11.10 -6.00 6.32
N PHE A 29 -9.84 -6.33 6.06
CA PHE A 29 -8.90 -5.52 5.27
C PHE A 29 -8.01 -6.39 4.39
N ARG A 30 -7.24 -5.74 3.51
CA ARG A 30 -6.18 -6.33 2.68
C ARG A 30 -4.85 -5.80 3.17
N SER A 31 -3.85 -6.65 3.33
CA SER A 31 -2.48 -6.17 3.55
C SER A 31 -1.80 -5.79 2.24
N ALA A 32 -0.64 -5.13 2.34
CA ALA A 32 0.19 -4.86 1.18
C ALA A 32 0.57 -6.17 0.44
N GLU A 33 0.80 -7.26 1.18
CA GLU A 33 1.11 -8.58 0.63
C GLU A 33 -0.07 -9.14 -0.18
N ASP A 34 -1.31 -8.99 0.32
CA ASP A 34 -2.51 -9.41 -0.42
C ASP A 34 -2.66 -8.63 -1.75
N ILE A 35 -2.25 -7.36 -1.77
CA ILE A 35 -2.26 -6.52 -2.97
C ILE A 35 -1.18 -6.96 -3.94
N LEU A 36 0.06 -7.15 -3.46
CA LEU A 36 1.20 -7.55 -4.27
C LEU A 36 0.99 -8.94 -4.89
N GLU A 37 0.45 -9.90 -4.14
CA GLU A 37 0.14 -11.24 -4.65
C GLU A 37 -0.87 -11.19 -5.79
N ALA A 38 -1.96 -10.43 -5.61
CA ALA A 38 -2.98 -10.23 -6.63
C ALA A 38 -2.47 -9.48 -7.87
N THR A 39 -1.36 -8.74 -7.76
CA THR A 39 -0.77 -8.01 -8.88
C THR A 39 0.08 -8.90 -9.80
N LYS A 40 0.65 -10.00 -9.27
CA LYS A 40 1.60 -10.87 -10.01
C LYS A 40 1.14 -11.33 -11.40
N PRO A 41 -0.13 -11.75 -11.62
CA PRO A 41 -0.59 -12.15 -12.95
C PRO A 41 -0.43 -11.04 -13.99
N PHE A 42 -0.76 -9.80 -13.61
CA PHE A 42 -0.65 -8.64 -14.48
C PHE A 42 0.81 -8.27 -14.79
N LEU A 43 1.71 -8.42 -13.81
CA LEU A 43 3.15 -8.15 -14.01
C LEU A 43 3.71 -9.00 -15.17
N LYS A 44 3.37 -10.29 -15.16
CA LYS A 44 3.78 -11.24 -16.20
C LYS A 44 3.08 -10.95 -17.52
N GLU A 45 1.78 -10.69 -17.50
CA GLU A 45 0.98 -10.46 -18.71
C GLU A 45 1.39 -9.18 -19.46
N LEU A 46 1.60 -8.09 -18.73
CA LEU A 46 1.85 -6.76 -19.29
C LEU A 46 3.34 -6.44 -19.43
N ASN A 47 4.21 -7.37 -19.00
CA ASN A 47 5.66 -7.21 -18.92
C ASN A 47 6.03 -5.90 -18.20
N VAL A 48 5.62 -5.81 -16.94
CA VAL A 48 5.86 -4.68 -16.04
C VAL A 48 6.34 -5.19 -14.69
N THR A 49 6.96 -4.31 -13.93
CA THR A 49 7.43 -4.57 -12.57
C THR A 49 6.81 -3.59 -11.61
N VAL A 50 6.64 -4.03 -10.36
CA VAL A 50 6.22 -3.17 -9.25
C VAL A 50 7.31 -3.20 -8.20
N THR A 51 7.70 -2.02 -7.74
CA THR A 51 8.65 -1.84 -6.65
C THR A 51 8.09 -0.90 -5.61
N VAL A 52 8.52 -1.05 -4.37
CA VAL A 52 8.13 -0.16 -3.27
C VAL A 52 9.39 0.32 -2.57
N HIS A 53 9.51 1.63 -2.40
CA HIS A 53 10.60 2.30 -1.71
C HIS A 53 10.07 3.01 -0.48
N GLU A 54 10.84 2.99 0.61
CA GLU A 54 10.46 3.58 1.88
C GLU A 54 11.59 4.49 2.36
N GLU A 55 11.24 5.69 2.81
CA GLU A 55 12.18 6.69 3.27
C GLU A 55 11.65 7.37 4.53
N LEU A 56 12.51 7.60 5.52
CA LEU A 56 12.17 8.41 6.68
C LEU A 56 12.41 9.88 6.31
N VAL A 57 11.33 10.66 6.21
CA VAL A 57 11.35 12.06 5.75
C VAL A 57 11.31 13.08 6.89
N SER A 58 11.00 12.63 8.11
CA SER A 58 11.15 13.39 9.36
C SER A 58 11.60 12.44 10.46
N PHE A 59 12.40 12.94 11.40
CA PHE A 59 12.89 12.18 12.56
C PHE A 59 12.18 12.58 13.86
N ASP A 60 11.60 13.79 13.93
CA ASP A 60 10.91 14.32 15.11
C ASP A 60 9.70 15.20 14.71
N PRO A 61 8.46 14.68 14.78
CA PRO A 61 8.13 13.27 14.96
C PRO A 61 8.58 12.42 13.75
N PRO A 62 8.82 11.11 13.91
CA PRO A 62 9.22 10.25 12.82
C PRO A 62 8.10 10.05 11.79
N VAL A 63 8.39 10.36 10.52
CA VAL A 63 7.45 10.25 9.40
C VAL A 63 8.10 9.48 8.27
N MET A 64 7.39 8.48 7.75
CA MET A 64 7.84 7.63 6.65
C MET A 64 7.04 7.96 5.38
N GLN A 65 7.74 8.18 4.28
CA GLN A 65 7.17 8.23 2.94
C GLN A 65 7.38 6.88 2.26
N VAL A 66 6.31 6.32 1.70
CA VAL A 66 6.33 5.08 0.93
C VAL A 66 5.93 5.38 -0.50
N THR A 67 6.76 4.99 -1.46
CA THR A 67 6.52 5.19 -2.89
C THR A 67 6.35 3.84 -3.58
N ALA A 68 5.19 3.61 -4.20
CA ALA A 68 4.95 2.47 -5.06
C ALA A 68 5.17 2.87 -6.52
N LYS A 69 5.91 2.06 -7.28
CA LYS A 69 6.26 2.35 -8.68
C LYS A 69 5.85 1.19 -9.57
N LEU A 70 5.21 1.50 -10.70
CA LEU A 70 5.02 0.60 -11.83
C LEU A 70 5.97 1.01 -12.95
N SER A 71 6.74 0.06 -13.50
CA SER A 71 7.64 0.32 -14.63
C SER A 71 7.61 -0.78 -15.68
N ASP A 72 7.78 -0.41 -16.95
CA ASP A 72 8.02 -1.33 -18.06
C ASP A 72 9.49 -1.38 -18.52
N GLY A 73 10.41 -0.85 -17.70
CA GLY A 73 11.84 -0.75 -17.99
C GLY A 73 12.23 0.49 -18.79
N LYS A 74 11.27 1.32 -19.20
CA LYS A 74 11.52 2.62 -19.85
C LYS A 74 10.84 3.75 -19.10
N ASP A 75 9.54 3.60 -18.89
CA ASP A 75 8.71 4.59 -18.23
C ASP A 75 8.42 4.16 -16.78
N ILE A 76 8.05 5.13 -15.95
CA ILE A 76 7.68 4.92 -14.54
C ILE A 76 6.41 5.72 -14.25
N ILE A 77 5.45 5.09 -13.58
CA ILE A 77 4.34 5.75 -12.91
C ILE A 77 4.44 5.42 -11.43
N GLU A 78 4.28 6.43 -10.58
CA GLU A 78 4.41 6.27 -9.14
C GLU A 78 3.27 6.93 -8.38
N SER A 79 3.04 6.40 -7.17
CA SER A 79 2.16 6.97 -6.16
C SER A 79 2.87 6.92 -4.82
N GLN A 80 2.42 7.76 -3.90
CA GLN A 80 3.02 7.88 -2.58
C GLN A 80 1.97 7.78 -1.48
N ALA A 81 2.43 7.41 -0.29
CA ALA A 81 1.72 7.55 0.97
C ALA A 81 2.70 8.06 2.03
N VAL A 82 2.19 8.87 2.96
CA VAL A 82 2.95 9.42 4.08
C VAL A 82 2.29 8.94 5.36
N VAL A 83 3.08 8.36 6.27
CA VAL A 83 2.59 7.78 7.52
C VAL A 83 3.49 8.19 8.68
N GLY A 84 2.87 8.55 9.80
CA GLY A 84 3.60 8.76 11.06
C GLY A 84 3.98 7.43 11.70
N VAL A 85 5.13 7.39 12.38
CA VAL A 85 5.52 6.27 13.24
C VAL A 85 5.16 6.62 14.68
N ASP A 86 4.19 5.91 15.27
CA ASP A 86 3.84 6.09 16.68
C ASP A 86 4.94 5.48 17.58
N THR A 87 5.80 6.34 18.12
CA THR A 87 6.88 5.96 19.03
C THR A 87 6.44 5.80 20.48
N ASP A 88 5.18 6.09 20.81
CA ASP A 88 4.66 6.01 22.17
C ASP A 88 3.64 4.87 22.33
N GLN A 89 3.34 4.14 21.25
CA GLN A 89 2.42 3.01 21.25
C GLN A 89 2.83 1.93 22.28
N LYS A 90 2.06 1.83 23.37
CA LYS A 90 2.32 0.87 24.45
C LYS A 90 2.15 -0.57 23.97
N GLY A 91 3.04 -1.46 24.43
CA GLY A 91 2.99 -2.89 24.12
C GLY A 91 3.65 -3.32 22.81
N MET A 92 4.13 -2.37 21.99
CA MET A 92 4.92 -2.68 20.79
C MET A 92 6.39 -2.32 20.98
N GLN A 93 7.29 -3.18 20.50
CA GLN A 93 8.72 -2.89 20.43
C GLN A 93 9.01 -1.95 19.24
N MET A 94 10.12 -1.20 19.29
CA MET A 94 10.48 -0.25 18.22
C MET A 94 10.48 -0.86 16.81
N PRO A 95 11.07 -2.04 16.54
CA PRO A 95 10.98 -2.65 15.21
C PRO A 95 9.55 -2.94 14.76
N GLN A 96 8.65 -3.29 15.69
CA GLN A 96 7.24 -3.55 15.38
C GLN A 96 6.49 -2.27 15.03
N ARG A 97 6.80 -1.15 15.69
CA ARG A 97 6.21 0.17 15.39
C ARG A 97 6.58 0.64 13.98
N TYR A 98 7.87 0.54 13.62
CA TYR A 98 8.33 0.85 12.26
C TYR A 98 7.78 -0.14 11.23
N GLY A 99 7.71 -1.44 11.57
CA GLY A 99 7.08 -2.45 10.72
C GLY A 99 5.59 -2.20 10.48
N ALA A 100 4.86 -1.75 11.50
CA ALA A 100 3.45 -1.39 11.39
C ALA A 100 3.26 -0.17 10.49
N ALA A 101 4.04 0.91 10.69
CA ALA A 101 4.02 2.09 9.83
C ALA A 101 4.37 1.74 8.38
N SER A 102 5.45 0.98 8.16
CA SER A 102 5.85 0.45 6.85
C SER A 102 4.72 -0.33 6.16
N SER A 103 4.08 -1.25 6.88
CA SER A 103 2.98 -2.06 6.35
C SER A 103 1.78 -1.20 5.94
N TYR A 104 1.46 -0.17 6.76
CA TYR A 104 0.41 0.80 6.45
C TYR A 104 0.77 1.63 5.22
N GLY A 105 1.97 2.22 5.18
CA GLY A 105 2.42 3.05 4.07
C GLY A 105 2.45 2.29 2.74
N LYS A 106 2.93 1.04 2.73
CA LYS A 106 2.89 0.15 1.55
C LYS A 106 1.46 -0.07 1.05
N LYS A 107 0.53 -0.36 1.96
CA LYS A 107 -0.88 -0.59 1.63
C LYS A 107 -1.47 0.63 0.91
N TYR A 108 -1.28 1.83 1.47
CA TYR A 108 -1.84 3.06 0.88
C TYR A 108 -1.13 3.48 -0.41
N ALA A 109 0.20 3.36 -0.50
CA ALA A 109 0.91 3.68 -1.73
C ALA A 109 0.45 2.76 -2.88
N LEU A 110 0.39 1.45 -2.64
CA LEU A 110 -0.13 0.49 -3.63
C LEU A 110 -1.62 0.70 -3.93
N GLY A 111 -2.42 1.03 -2.92
CA GLY A 111 -3.84 1.36 -3.09
C GLY A 111 -4.04 2.58 -3.99
N ASN A 112 -3.26 3.63 -3.80
CA ASN A 112 -3.25 4.83 -4.63
C ASN A 112 -2.81 4.52 -6.07
N LEU A 113 -1.81 3.64 -6.26
CA LEU A 113 -1.32 3.26 -7.58
C LEU A 113 -2.37 2.49 -8.38
N PHE A 114 -3.02 1.52 -7.73
CA PHE A 114 -3.93 0.58 -8.39
C PHE A 114 -5.41 0.94 -8.24
N LEU A 115 -5.72 2.11 -7.68
CA LEU A 115 -7.09 2.57 -7.40
C LEU A 115 -7.89 1.53 -6.60
N ILE A 116 -7.24 0.93 -5.59
CA ILE A 116 -7.88 -0.07 -4.74
C ILE A 116 -8.69 0.68 -3.71
N ASP A 117 -10.00 0.56 -3.85
CA ASP A 117 -10.92 1.09 -2.87
C ASP A 117 -10.86 0.26 -1.57
N ASP A 118 -10.38 0.91 -0.51
CA ASP A 118 -10.42 0.38 0.86
C ASP A 118 -11.69 0.83 1.60
N THR A 119 -12.51 1.74 1.04
CA THR A 119 -13.72 2.30 1.66
C THR A 119 -14.81 1.23 1.87
N GLN A 120 -14.73 0.61 3.04
CA GLN A 120 -15.75 0.84 4.05
C GLN A 120 -15.01 1.52 5.18
N ASP A 121 -15.09 2.85 5.23
CA ASP A 121 -14.42 3.69 6.23
C ASP A 121 -14.80 3.24 7.65
N SER A 122 -13.85 2.66 8.38
CA SER A 122 -13.96 2.58 9.86
C SER A 122 -13.72 3.94 10.53
N ASP A 123 -13.36 4.98 9.76
CA ASP A 123 -13.40 6.37 10.23
C ASP A 123 -14.84 6.85 10.51
N ALA A 124 -15.87 6.13 10.03
CA ALA A 124 -17.27 6.39 10.37
C ALA A 124 -17.69 5.89 11.77
N THR A 125 -16.77 5.32 12.57
CA THR A 125 -17.09 4.79 13.91
C THR A 125 -16.32 5.45 15.06
N ASN A 126 -15.69 6.60 14.84
CA ASN A 126 -15.27 7.46 15.94
C ASN A 126 -16.49 8.25 16.47
N THR A 127 -17.37 7.57 17.21
CA THR A 127 -18.36 8.19 18.12
C THR A 127 -18.15 7.67 19.52
#